data_AF-A0A923UIL1-F1
#
_entry.id   AF-A0A923UIL1-F1
#
_cell.length_a   1.000
_cell.length_b   1.000
_cell.length_c   1.000
_cell.angle_alpha   90.00
_cell.angle_beta   90.00
_cell.angle_gamma   90.00
#
_symmetry.space_group_name_H-M   'P 1'
#
loop_
_entity.id
_entity.type
_entity.pdbx_description
1 polymer ?
#
loop_
_entity_poly.entity_id
_entity_poly.type
_entity_poly.pdbx_seq_one_letter_code
_entity_poly.pdbx_strand_id
1 'polypeptide(L)'
;MDTKFNPDGMSINADTRIIDIKVNELVEAILARIPNLGDSFKQDYPDDFISAEETAKMLQIKRSTLYSLTSNRDIPYFTPCKNNLFRRRDVVAYIEAHAKPSRHQISEQATLDLAEKDKNKTTKRISRRDTTWTKSKTA
;
A
#
# COMPACT_ATOMS: atom_id res chain seq x y z
N MET A 1 30.30 -37.33 7.49
CA MET A 1 30.88 -36.37 6.52
C MET A 1 30.84 -37.11 5.22
N ASP A 2 29.70 -37.08 4.53
CA ASP A 2 29.44 -37.99 3.41
C ASP A 2 28.63 -37.25 2.33
N THR A 3 29.31 -36.39 1.58
CA THR A 3 28.79 -35.75 0.38
C THR A 3 28.91 -36.72 -0.79
N LYS A 4 27.80 -37.35 -1.19
CA LYS A 4 27.74 -38.05 -2.47
C LYS A 4 27.55 -37.02 -3.59
N PHE A 5 28.54 -36.93 -4.46
CA PHE A 5 28.59 -36.01 -5.59
C PHE A 5 27.90 -36.65 -6.81
N ASN A 6 26.88 -35.98 -7.37
CA ASN A 6 26.21 -36.35 -8.62
C ASN A 6 26.66 -35.37 -9.73
N PRO A 7 26.72 -35.75 -11.02
CA PRO A 7 27.49 -35.05 -12.04
C PRO A 7 26.92 -33.70 -12.53
N ASP A 8 25.74 -33.28 -12.06
CA ASP A 8 25.04 -32.07 -12.56
C ASP A 8 25.19 -30.83 -11.67
N GLY A 9 26.11 -30.81 -10.70
CA GLY A 9 26.57 -29.57 -10.05
C GLY A 9 25.58 -28.79 -9.19
N MET A 10 24.35 -29.26 -8.95
CA MET A 10 23.40 -28.60 -8.05
C MET A 10 23.50 -29.15 -6.62
N SER A 11 24.04 -28.34 -5.69
CA SER A 11 23.97 -28.62 -4.25
C SER A 11 22.54 -28.39 -3.77
N ILE A 12 21.78 -29.46 -3.60
CA ILE A 12 20.47 -29.41 -2.93
C ILE A 12 20.74 -29.45 -1.43
N ASN A 13 20.58 -28.31 -0.75
CA ASN A 13 20.58 -28.27 0.71
C ASN A 13 19.45 -29.18 1.22
N ALA A 14 19.79 -30.13 2.09
CA ALA A 14 18.88 -31.15 2.61
C ALA A 14 17.67 -30.57 3.40
N ASP A 15 17.67 -29.26 3.64
CA ASP A 15 16.66 -28.55 4.42
C ASP A 15 15.62 -27.79 3.57
N THR A 16 15.77 -27.79 2.23
CA THR A 16 14.76 -27.20 1.34
C THR A 16 13.59 -28.17 1.18
N ARG A 17 12.53 -27.93 1.96
CA ARG A 17 11.32 -28.76 2.01
C ARG A 17 10.69 -28.80 0.61
N ILE A 18 10.52 -30.01 0.07
CA ILE A 18 9.80 -30.35 -1.17
C ILE A 18 8.36 -29.75 -1.24
N ILE A 19 7.88 -29.18 -0.14
CA ILE A 19 6.56 -28.59 0.05
C ILE A 19 6.48 -27.19 -0.60
N ASP A 20 7.55 -26.41 -0.60
CA ASP A 20 7.50 -25.01 -1.06
C ASP A 20 7.32 -24.87 -2.58
N ILE A 21 7.82 -25.86 -3.35
CA ILE A 21 7.70 -25.89 -4.82
C ILE A 21 6.23 -26.11 -5.24
N LYS A 22 5.49 -26.95 -4.52
CA LYS A 22 4.08 -27.25 -4.84
C LYS A 22 3.12 -26.15 -4.40
N VAL A 23 3.44 -25.42 -3.34
CA VAL A 23 2.58 -24.32 -2.88
C VAL A 23 2.52 -23.21 -3.92
N ASN A 24 3.64 -22.87 -4.55
CA ASN A 24 3.67 -21.82 -5.57
C ASN A 24 2.85 -22.21 -6.82
N GLU A 25 2.99 -23.44 -7.32
CA GLU A 25 2.20 -23.95 -8.44
C GLU A 25 0.69 -23.96 -8.12
N LEU A 26 0.32 -24.30 -6.89
CA LEU A 26 -1.07 -24.28 -6.44
C LEU A 26 -1.62 -22.85 -6.33
N VAL A 27 -0.82 -21.90 -5.85
CA VAL A 27 -1.19 -20.48 -5.78
C VAL A 27 -1.41 -19.93 -7.18
N GLU A 28 -0.52 -20.22 -8.13
CA GLU A 28 -0.65 -19.80 -9.53
C GLU A 28 -1.89 -20.43 -10.19
N ALA A 29 -2.16 -21.71 -9.94
CA ALA A 29 -3.35 -22.39 -10.47
C ALA A 29 -4.67 -21.81 -9.93
N ILE A 30 -4.71 -21.42 -8.65
CA ILE A 30 -5.88 -20.77 -8.03
C ILE A 30 -6.09 -19.38 -8.62
N LEU A 31 -5.03 -18.59 -8.78
CA LEU A 31 -5.10 -17.26 -9.40
C LEU A 31 -5.53 -17.32 -10.87
N ALA A 32 -5.07 -18.31 -11.62
CA ALA A 32 -5.48 -18.52 -13.01
C ALA A 32 -6.94 -18.99 -13.15
N ARG A 33 -7.47 -19.72 -12.16
CA ARG A 33 -8.83 -20.26 -12.19
C ARG A 33 -9.91 -19.22 -11.83
N ILE A 34 -9.55 -18.19 -11.08
CA ILE A 34 -10.49 -17.13 -10.67
C ILE A 34 -9.92 -15.77 -11.10
N PRO A 35 -10.08 -15.39 -12.38
CA PRO A 35 -9.44 -14.19 -12.95
C PRO A 35 -9.90 -12.86 -12.31
N ASN A 36 -10.94 -12.87 -11.48
CA ASN A 36 -11.55 -11.67 -10.89
C ASN A 36 -11.53 -11.66 -9.35
N LEU A 37 -10.74 -12.55 -8.70
CA LEU A 37 -10.75 -12.63 -7.25
C LEU A 37 -10.25 -11.33 -6.57
N GLY A 38 -9.38 -10.58 -7.24
CA GLY A 38 -8.85 -9.30 -6.75
C GLY A 38 -9.89 -8.17 -6.64
N ASP A 39 -10.92 -8.16 -7.48
CA ASP A 39 -11.95 -7.09 -7.48
C ASP A 39 -13.11 -7.38 -6.52
N SER A 40 -13.35 -8.66 -6.20
CA SER A 40 -14.40 -9.13 -5.28
C SER A 40 -14.00 -9.16 -3.79
N PHE A 41 -12.77 -8.76 -3.45
CA PHE A 41 -12.36 -8.50 -2.06
C PHE A 41 -12.42 -7.03 -1.67
N LYS A 42 -13.20 -6.20 -2.39
CA LYS A 42 -13.91 -5.14 -1.69
C LYS A 42 -14.83 -5.86 -0.73
N GLN A 43 -14.32 -6.12 0.46
CA GLN A 43 -15.02 -6.78 1.54
C GLN A 43 -16.37 -6.09 1.63
N ASP A 44 -17.40 -6.75 1.12
CA ASP A 44 -18.79 -6.40 1.37
C ASP A 44 -18.98 -6.67 2.85
N TYR A 45 -18.42 -5.81 3.70
CA TYR A 45 -18.94 -5.60 5.02
C TYR A 45 -20.42 -5.32 4.74
N PRO A 46 -21.37 -6.17 5.19
CA PRO A 46 -22.74 -5.70 5.27
C PRO A 46 -22.68 -4.30 5.88
N ASP A 47 -23.42 -3.34 5.30
CA ASP A 47 -23.31 -1.90 5.57
C ASP A 47 -23.75 -1.62 7.03
N ASP A 48 -22.94 -2.13 7.96
CA ASP A 48 -23.19 -2.29 9.37
C ASP A 48 -22.85 -0.95 9.97
N PHE A 49 -23.91 -0.20 10.24
CA PHE A 49 -23.82 1.03 11.00
C PHE A 49 -23.38 0.67 12.42
N ILE A 50 -22.20 1.14 12.80
CA ILE A 50 -21.65 0.98 14.14
C ILE A 50 -21.92 2.23 14.97
N SER A 51 -22.04 2.04 16.28
CA SER A 51 -22.28 3.14 17.22
C SER A 51 -21.02 3.95 17.49
N ALA A 52 -21.17 5.19 17.96
CA ALA A 52 -20.04 6.01 18.41
C ALA A 52 -19.13 5.32 19.45
N GLU A 53 -19.69 4.46 20.30
CA GLU A 53 -18.90 3.70 21.27
C GLU A 53 -18.02 2.66 20.60
N GLU A 54 -18.56 1.92 19.63
CA GLU A 54 -17.82 0.90 18.90
C GLU A 54 -16.77 1.54 17.99
N THR A 55 -17.10 2.66 17.32
CA THR A 55 -16.15 3.44 16.52
C THR A 55 -14.96 3.91 17.36
N ALA A 56 -15.22 4.42 18.57
CA ALA A 56 -14.15 4.85 19.48
C ALA A 56 -13.25 3.67 19.89
N LYS A 57 -13.83 2.48 20.11
CA LYS A 57 -13.06 1.25 20.38
C LYS A 57 -12.22 0.81 19.18
N MET A 58 -12.77 0.89 17.96
CA MET A 58 -12.04 0.54 16.73
C MET A 58 -10.84 1.47 16.50
N LEU A 59 -11.02 2.77 16.70
CA LEU A 59 -9.96 3.77 16.55
C LEU A 59 -9.01 3.82 17.75
N GLN A 60 -9.31 3.11 18.84
CA GLN A 60 -8.58 3.15 20.11
C GLN A 60 -8.44 4.58 20.69
N ILE A 61 -9.50 5.39 20.58
CA ILE A 61 -9.55 6.76 21.10
C ILE A 61 -10.67 6.93 22.13
N LYS A 62 -10.62 8.03 22.88
CA LYS A 62 -11.71 8.43 23.79
C LYS A 62 -12.91 8.94 22.98
N ARG A 63 -14.15 8.75 23.48
CA ARG A 63 -15.37 9.27 22.82
C ARG A 63 -15.35 10.78 22.63
N SER A 64 -14.78 11.53 23.57
CA SER A 64 -14.63 12.99 23.45
C SER A 64 -13.81 13.36 22.21
N THR A 65 -12.72 12.63 21.96
CA THR A 65 -11.87 12.81 20.78
C THR A 65 -12.63 12.43 19.50
N LEU A 66 -13.40 11.34 19.52
CA LEU A 66 -14.26 10.98 18.39
C LEU A 66 -15.23 12.10 18.04
N TYR A 67 -15.81 12.78 19.03
CA TYR A 67 -16.71 13.90 18.77
C TYR A 67 -16.00 15.10 18.13
N SER A 68 -14.74 15.37 18.48
CA SER A 68 -13.92 16.37 17.77
C SER A 68 -13.71 15.99 16.29
N LEU A 69 -13.48 14.70 16.00
CA LEU A 69 -13.36 14.22 14.61
C LEU A 69 -14.69 14.37 13.85
N THR A 70 -15.83 14.12 14.52
CA THR A 70 -17.15 14.34 13.89
C THR A 70 -17.46 15.82 13.66
N SER A 71 -17.09 16.71 14.58
CA SER A 71 -17.32 18.15 14.42
C SER A 71 -16.48 18.74 13.30
N ASN A 72 -15.25 18.25 13.16
CA ASN A 72 -14.34 18.63 12.07
C ASN A 72 -14.72 18.00 10.73
N ARG A 73 -15.67 17.05 10.71
CA ARG A 73 -16.08 16.27 9.55
C ARG A 73 -14.96 15.40 8.96
N ASP A 74 -14.05 14.94 9.81
CA ASP A 74 -12.95 14.04 9.42
C ASP A 74 -13.46 12.63 9.12
N ILE A 75 -14.51 12.19 9.82
CA ILE A 75 -15.15 10.88 9.63
C ILE A 75 -16.64 11.07 9.30
N PRO A 76 -17.14 10.50 8.19
CA PRO A 76 -18.57 10.53 7.87
C PRO A 76 -19.42 9.86 8.95
N TYR A 77 -20.52 10.52 9.34
CA TYR A 77 -21.48 10.00 10.31
C TYR A 77 -22.91 10.33 9.89
N PHE A 78 -23.84 9.55 10.44
CA PHE A 78 -25.27 9.69 10.23
C PHE A 78 -25.94 9.87 11.59
N THR A 79 -26.91 10.77 11.66
CA THR A 79 -27.64 11.06 12.90
C THR A 79 -29.14 10.88 12.65
N PRO A 80 -29.63 9.64 12.54
CA PRO A 80 -31.05 9.39 12.30
C PRO A 80 -31.93 9.79 13.49
N CYS A 81 -31.40 9.80 14.71
CA CYS A 81 -32.08 10.21 15.94
C CYS A 81 -31.12 10.96 16.88
N LYS A 82 -30.92 10.47 18.11
CA LYS A 82 -30.03 11.09 19.12
C LYS A 82 -28.59 10.55 19.10
N ASN A 83 -28.36 9.44 18.40
CA ASN A 83 -27.07 8.76 18.39
C ASN A 83 -26.42 8.88 17.02
N ASN A 84 -25.11 9.16 17.03
CA ASN A 84 -24.30 9.12 15.82
C ASN A 84 -23.98 7.67 15.45
N LEU A 85 -24.28 7.33 14.21
CA LEU A 85 -23.97 6.07 13.57
C LEU A 85 -22.90 6.30 12.51
N PHE A 86 -22.01 5.34 12.37
CA PHE A 86 -20.90 5.39 11.42
C PHE A 86 -20.97 4.16 10.54
N ARG A 87 -20.71 4.30 9.24
CA ARG A 87 -20.52 3.11 8.43
C ARG A 87 -19.16 2.52 8.75
N ARG A 88 -19.11 1.22 9.04
CA ARG A 88 -17.84 0.54 9.36
C ARG A 88 -16.79 0.75 8.27
N ARG A 89 -17.19 0.71 6.99
CA ARG A 89 -16.31 0.93 5.84
C ARG A 89 -15.60 2.30 5.87
N ASP A 90 -16.31 3.35 6.27
CA ASP A 90 -15.76 4.70 6.30
C ASP A 90 -14.77 4.87 7.46
N VAL A 91 -15.02 4.18 8.59
CA VAL A 91 -14.09 4.14 9.73
C VAL A 91 -12.82 3.37 9.39
N VAL A 92 -12.92 2.25 8.68
CA VAL A 92 -11.76 1.49 8.20
C VAL A 92 -10.95 2.32 7.20
N ALA A 93 -11.60 2.96 6.23
CA ALA A 93 -10.94 3.84 5.27
C ALA A 93 -10.20 4.99 5.97
N TYR A 94 -10.77 5.53 7.05
CA TYR A 94 -10.09 6.55 7.86
C TYR A 94 -8.82 6.01 8.52
N ILE A 95 -8.85 4.79 9.07
CA ILE A 95 -7.68 4.12 9.66
C ILE A 95 -6.57 3.94 8.62
N GLU A 96 -6.94 3.44 7.43
CA GLU A 96 -6.01 3.22 6.33
C GLU A 96 -5.37 4.52 5.85
N ALA A 97 -6.17 5.59 5.70
CA ALA A 97 -5.69 6.89 5.26
C ALA A 97 -4.74 7.57 6.27
N HIS A 98 -4.93 7.32 7.57
CA HIS A 98 -4.12 7.90 8.65
C HIS A 98 -3.06 6.94 9.18
N ALA A 99 -2.87 5.79 8.53
CA ALA A 99 -1.81 4.86 8.85
C ALA A 99 -0.44 5.53 8.63
N LYS A 100 0.38 5.61 9.69
CA LYS A 100 1.73 6.15 9.57
C LYS A 100 2.60 5.15 8.80
N PRO A 101 3.32 5.59 7.75
CA PRO A 101 4.18 4.71 7.00
C PRO A 101 5.29 4.14 7.90
N SER A 102 5.63 2.87 7.68
CA SER A 102 6.74 2.22 8.37
C SER A 102 8.06 2.89 8.02
N ARG A 103 9.06 2.78 8.90
CA ARG A 103 10.43 3.28 8.65
C ARG A 103 10.99 2.78 7.32
N HIS A 104 10.68 1.53 6.93
CA HIS A 104 11.07 0.98 5.64
C HIS A 104 10.41 1.72 4.47
N GLN A 105 9.09 1.90 4.53
CA GLN A 105 8.32 2.63 3.52
C GLN A 105 8.78 4.08 3.41
N ILE A 106 9.10 4.74 4.53
CA ILE A 106 9.67 6.09 4.55
C ILE A 106 11.03 6.10 3.85
N SER A 107 11.92 5.15 4.15
CA SER A 107 13.24 5.10 3.51
C SER A 107 13.16 4.81 2.01
N GLU A 108 12.27 3.89 1.61
CA GLU A 108 12.04 3.54 0.22
C GLU A 108 11.49 4.73 -0.55
N GLN A 109 10.47 5.41 -0.01
CA GLN A 109 9.93 6.64 -0.60
C GLN A 109 11.00 7.72 -0.73
N ALA A 110 11.84 7.91 0.28
CA ALA A 110 12.94 8.87 0.22
C ALA A 110 13.94 8.54 -0.90
N THR A 111 14.24 7.26 -1.14
CA THR A 111 15.11 6.85 -2.25
C THR A 111 14.49 7.13 -3.62
N LEU A 112 13.18 6.89 -3.77
CA LEU A 112 12.45 7.19 -5.00
C LEU A 112 12.42 8.69 -5.30
N ASP A 113 12.13 9.51 -4.28
CA ASP A 113 12.08 10.98 -4.40
C ASP A 113 13.45 11.58 -4.78
N LEU A 114 14.54 11.02 -4.23
CA LEU A 114 15.91 11.42 -4.60
C LEU A 114 16.21 11.06 -6.06
N ALA A 115 15.85 9.85 -6.50
CA ALA A 115 16.05 9.41 -7.87
C ALA A 115 15.26 10.25 -8.89
N GLU A 116 14.04 10.69 -8.55
CA GLU A 116 13.25 11.58 -9.41
C GLU A 116 13.89 12.97 -9.54
N LYS A 117 14.38 13.54 -8.43
CA LYS A 117 15.07 14.84 -8.44
C LYS A 117 16.30 14.83 -9.35
N ASP A 118 17.03 13.73 -9.40
CA ASP A 118 18.24 13.62 -10.22
C ASP A 118 17.92 13.50 -11.73
N LYS A 119 16.83 12.85 -12.10
CA LYS A 119 16.31 12.84 -13.48
C LYS A 119 15.92 14.26 -13.92
N ASN A 120 15.18 15.00 -13.09
CA ASN A 120 14.73 16.36 -13.42
C ASN A 120 15.88 17.38 -13.54
N LYS A 121 16.96 17.23 -12.76
CA LYS A 121 18.18 18.05 -12.93
C LYS A 121 18.88 17.76 -14.26
N THR A 122 18.93 16.50 -14.67
CA THR A 122 19.58 16.07 -15.92
C THR A 122 18.86 16.63 -17.14
N THR A 123 17.53 16.55 -17.17
CA THR A 123 16.70 17.13 -18.24
C THR A 123 16.89 18.64 -18.36
N LYS A 124 16.92 19.39 -17.24
CA LYS A 124 17.22 20.84 -17.25
C LYS A 124 18.65 21.17 -17.70
N ARG A 125 19.62 20.29 -17.44
CA ARG A 125 21.02 20.48 -17.85
C ARG A 125 21.24 20.22 -19.34
N ILE A 126 20.42 19.38 -19.96
CA ILE A 126 20.46 19.12 -21.40
C ILE A 126 19.84 20.31 -22.15
N SER A 127 18.64 20.75 -21.77
CA SER A 127 17.97 21.89 -22.44
C SER A 127 18.73 23.23 -22.35
N ARG A 128 19.52 23.45 -21.29
CA ARG A 128 20.37 24.64 -21.15
C ARG A 128 21.64 24.59 -21.99
N ARG A 129 22.12 23.39 -22.38
CA ARG A 129 23.31 23.24 -23.24
C ARG A 129 22.97 23.38 -24.72
N ASP A 130 21.73 23.10 -25.11
CA ASP A 130 21.32 23.15 -26.51
C ASP A 130 20.90 24.55 -27.01
N THR A 131 20.72 25.53 -26.10
CA THR A 131 20.24 26.89 -26.45
C THR A 131 21.35 27.89 -26.82
N THR A 132 22.62 27.51 -26.83
CA THR A 132 23.74 28.44 -27.08
C THR A 132 24.30 28.44 -28.52
N TRP A 133 23.76 27.63 -29.46
CA TRP A 133 24.25 27.61 -30.85
C TRP A 133 23.40 28.42 -31.85
N THR A 134 22.13 28.73 -31.54
CA THR A 134 21.21 29.31 -32.54
C THR A 134 21.19 30.84 -32.63
N LYS A 135 21.89 31.56 -31.75
CA LYS A 135 21.91 33.04 -31.72
C LYS A 135 23.02 33.73 -32.54
N SER A 136 23.86 33.00 -33.25
CA SER A 136 24.99 33.56 -34.01
C SER A 136 24.77 33.63 -35.54
N LYS A 137 23.54 33.43 -36.04
CA LYS A 137 23.25 33.35 -37.48
C LYS A 137 22.09 34.24 -37.94
N THR A 138 22.10 35.49 -37.49
CA THR A 138 21.31 36.57 -38.11
C THR A 138 22.18 37.82 -38.10
N ALA A 139 23.03 37.92 -39.12
CA ALA A 139 23.68 39.14 -39.55
C ALA A 139 22.84 39.74 -40.69
#